data_AF-A0A2W4J9L4-F1
#
_entry.id   AF-A0A2W4J9L4-F1
#
_cell.length_a   1.000
_cell.length_b   1.000
_cell.length_c   1.000
_cell.angle_alpha   90.00
_cell.angle_beta   90.00
_cell.angle_gamma   90.00
#
_symmetry.space_group_name_H-M   'P 1'
#
loop_
_entity.id
_entity.type
_entity.pdbx_description
1 polymer ?
#
loop_
_entity_poly.entity_id
_entity_poly.type
_entity_poly.pdbx_seq_one_letter_code
_entity_poly.pdbx_strand_id
1 'polypeptide(L)' 'MWDPGKYLRYADERARPFAELLNRVDADKPRRVVDLGCGPGH' A
#
# COMPACT_ATOMS: atom_id res chain seq x y z
N MET A 1 13.17 15.39 17.53
CA MET A 1 14.02 14.43 16.78
C MET A 1 13.09 13.40 16.16
N TRP A 2 13.30 13.03 14.89
CA TRP A 2 12.51 12.01 14.19
C TRP A 2 12.87 10.60 14.69
N ASP A 3 11.88 9.70 14.75
CA ASP A 3 12.04 8.32 15.25
C ASP A 3 11.37 7.34 14.26
N PRO A 4 12.16 6.55 13.51
CA PRO A 4 11.62 5.58 12.56
C PRO A 4 10.79 4.48 13.22
N GLY A 5 11.12 4.09 14.45
CA GLY A 5 10.38 3.05 15.18
C GLY A 5 8.95 3.48 15.50
N LYS A 6 8.77 4.75 15.89
CA LYS A 6 7.42 5.34 16.06
C LYS A 6 6.67 5.47 14.73
N TYR A 7 7.38 5.77 13.65
CA TYR A 7 6.77 5.87 12.31
C TYR A 7 6.28 4.51 11.79
N LEU A 8 7.03 3.44 12.05
CA LEU A 8 6.70 2.09 11.59
C LEU A 8 5.70 1.36 12.49
N ARG A 9 5.50 1.82 13.74
CA ARG A 9 4.57 1.22 14.71
C ARG A 9 3.16 0.96 14.17
N TYR A 10 2.69 1.80 13.24
CA TYR A 10 1.37 1.70 12.63
C TYR A 10 1.42 1.45 11.12
N ALA A 11 2.49 0.80 10.64
CA ALA A 11 2.64 0.50 9.22
C ALA A 11 1.50 -0.42 8.74
N ASP A 12 1.16 -1.44 9.52
CA ASP A 12 0.13 -2.42 9.16
C ASP A 12 -1.25 -1.79 9.07
N GLU A 13 -1.65 -0.97 10.05
CA GLU A 13 -2.94 -0.29 10.05
C GLU A 13 -3.07 0.69 8.87
N ARG A 14 -1.97 1.34 8.48
CA ARG A 14 -1.93 2.23 7.30
C ARG A 14 -1.96 1.48 5.97
N ALA A 15 -1.57 0.21 5.94
CA ALA A 15 -1.63 -0.62 4.74
C ALA A 15 -3.05 -1.16 4.46
N ARG A 16 -3.91 -1.27 5.47
CA ARG A 16 -5.28 -1.83 5.34
C ARG A 16 -6.14 -1.13 4.27
N PRO A 17 -6.20 0.22 4.17
CA PRO A 17 -7.01 0.88 3.14
C PRO A 17 -6.57 0.54 1.71
N PHE A 18 -5.27 0.33 1.49
CA PHE A 18 -4.74 -0.07 0.18
C PHE A 18 -5.25 -1.45 -0.21
N ALA A 19 -5.17 -2.43 0.70
CA ALA A 19 -5.66 -3.78 0.45
C ALA A 19 -7.19 -3.80 0.24
N GLU A 20 -7.93 -3.03 1.04
CA GLU A 20 -9.38 -2.90 0.87
C GLU A 20 -9.78 -2.27 -0.46
N LEU A 21 -9.01 -1.29 -0.96
CA LEU A 21 -9.24 -0.70 -2.27
C LEU A 21 -9.00 -1.70 -3.40
N LEU A 22 -7.89 -2.44 -3.35
CA LEU A 22 -7.56 -3.44 -4.37
C LEU A 22 -8.62 -4.55 -4.45
N ASN A 23 -9.21 -4.95 -3.32
CA ASN A 23 -10.29 -5.95 -3.29
C ASN A 23 -11.58 -5.51 -4.01
N ARG A 24 -11.70 -4.23 -4.37
CA ARG A 24 -12.85 -3.71 -5.16
C ARG A 24 -12.58 -3.69 -6.66
N VAL A 25 -11.37 -4.03 -7.09
CA VAL A 25 -10.99 -4.07 -8.50
C VAL A 25 -11.32 -5.45 -9.06
N ASP A 26 -12.37 -5.54 -9.88
CA ASP A 26 -12.76 -6.80 -10.52
C ASP A 26 -11.88 -7.09 -11.76
N ALA A 27 -10.66 -7.54 -11.50
CA ALA A 27 -9.69 -7.92 -12.51
C ALA A 27 -9.06 -9.28 -12.17
N ASP A 28 -9.66 -10.36 -12.68
CA ASP A 28 -9.17 -11.74 -12.45
C ASP A 28 -7.79 -11.99 -13.09
N LYS A 29 -7.56 -11.48 -14.31
CA LYS A 29 -6.31 -11.70 -15.08
C LYS A 29 -5.82 -10.43 -15.77
N PRO A 30 -5.36 -9.43 -15.00
CA PRO A 30 -4.85 -8.19 -15.58
C PRO A 30 -3.59 -8.46 -16.41
N ARG A 31 -3.57 -7.97 -17.65
CA ARG A 31 -2.39 -8.10 -18.54
C ARG A 31 -1.25 -7.13 -18.18
N ARG A 32 -1.56 -6.08 -17.41
CA ARG A 32 -0.61 -5.06 -16.97
C ARG A 32 -1.17 -4.39 -15.71
N VAL A 33 -0.30 -4.18 -14.71
CA VAL A 33 -0.60 -3.45 -13.48
C VAL A 33 0.46 -2.35 -13.32
N VAL A 34 0.04 -1.17 -12.90
CA VAL A 34 0.93 -0.02 -12.65
C VAL A 34 0.53 0.58 -11.31
N ASP A 35 1.51 0.76 -10.42
CA ASP A 35 1.35 1.51 -9.18
C ASP A 35 1.84 2.95 -9.40
N LEU A 36 0.90 3.88 -9.42
CA LEU A 36 1.21 5.29 -9.66
C LEU A 36 1.44 6.00 -8.33
N GLY A 37 2.66 6.51 -8.14
CA GLY A 37 3.03 7.19 -6.89
C GLY A 37 3.55 6.24 -5.81
N CYS A 38 4.22 5.14 -6.18
CA CYS A 38 4.74 4.09 -5.29
C CYS A 38 5.76 4.55 -4.23
N GLY A 39 6.15 5.83 -4.22
CA GLY A 39 7.18 6.35 -3.31
C GLY A 39 8.50 5.60 -3.50
N PRO A 40 9.26 5.29 -2.41
CA PRO A 40 10.48 4.49 -2.51
C PRO A 40 10.23 3.02 -2.87
N GLY A 41 8.98 2.60 -3.07
CA GLY A 41 8.64 1.23 -3.43
C GLY A 41 8.94 0.24 -2.31
N HIS A 42 8.12 0.27 -1.25
CA HIS A 42 8.19 -0.62 -0.07
C HIS A 42 9.53 -0.62 0.69
#